data_AF-A0A1H7P3X0-F1
#
_entry.id   AF-A0A1H7P3X0-F1
#
_cell.length_a   1.000
_cell.length_b   1.000
_cell.length_c   1.000
_cell.angle_alpha   90.00
_cell.angle_beta   90.00
_cell.angle_gamma   90.00
#
_symmetry.space_group_name_H-M   'P 1'
#
loop_
_entity.id
_entity.type
_entity.pdbx_description
1 polymer ?
#
loop_
_entity_poly.entity_id
_entity_poly.type
_entity_poly.pdbx_seq_one_letter_code
_entity_poly.pdbx_strand_id
1 'polypeptide(L)'
;MNAGLFGAQQGALLHEADGYVARARTMLRRTDVLVMADRVDSIPLMARHRDRLTAHLRRYQRFKHQCIFDPVLRHGPASSRIVARQMKVDCYELGETITAYHARWRHLGVAEWPTYRADMLQTAGVIERGMAAELRAIRQLLMIAHHYAA
;
A
#
# COMPACT_ATOMS: atom_id res chain seq x y z
N MET A 1 -30.66 -8.22 -14.57
CA MET A 1 -29.25 -8.42 -14.12
C MET A 1 -29.16 -7.98 -12.66
N ASN A 2 -28.53 -8.80 -11.82
CA ASN A 2 -28.55 -8.68 -10.35
C ASN A 2 -27.63 -7.56 -9.83
N ALA A 3 -28.18 -6.37 -9.58
CA ALA A 3 -27.45 -5.27 -8.92
C ALA A 3 -26.92 -5.65 -7.51
N GLY A 4 -27.60 -6.57 -6.81
CA GLY A 4 -27.22 -7.01 -5.45
C GLY A 4 -25.93 -7.84 -5.37
N LEU A 5 -25.59 -8.62 -6.40
CA LEU A 5 -24.37 -9.44 -6.42
C LEU A 5 -23.11 -8.58 -6.64
N PHE A 6 -23.20 -7.55 -7.48
CA PHE A 6 -22.09 -6.63 -7.72
C PHE A 6 -21.81 -5.72 -6.52
N GLY A 7 -22.85 -5.25 -5.82
CA GLY A 7 -22.68 -4.44 -4.60
C GLY A 7 -22.01 -5.22 -3.45
N ALA A 8 -22.40 -6.48 -3.23
CA ALA A 8 -21.79 -7.33 -2.22
C ALA A 8 -20.31 -7.62 -2.50
N GLN A 9 -19.96 -7.83 -3.77
CA GLN A 9 -18.57 -8.04 -4.19
C GLN A 9 -17.70 -6.78 -4.00
N GLN A 10 -18.25 -5.60 -4.27
CA GLN A 10 -17.55 -4.33 -4.03
C GLN A 10 -17.30 -4.07 -2.54
N GLY A 11 -18.28 -4.33 -1.69
CA GLY A 11 -18.14 -4.23 -0.23
C GLY A 11 -17.02 -5.14 0.29
N ALA A 12 -16.94 -6.38 -0.21
CA ALA A 12 -15.87 -7.31 0.14
C ALA A 12 -14.48 -6.82 -0.30
N LEU A 13 -14.35 -6.32 -1.54
CA LEU A 13 -13.07 -5.78 -2.05
C LEU A 13 -12.60 -4.56 -1.25
N LEU A 14 -13.52 -3.67 -0.87
CA LEU A 14 -13.21 -2.53 -0.01
C LEU A 14 -12.77 -2.95 1.38
N HIS A 15 -13.49 -3.87 1.99
CA HIS A 15 -13.13 -4.41 3.31
C HIS A 15 -11.74 -5.06 3.30
N GLU A 16 -11.42 -5.82 2.26
CA GLU A 16 -10.11 -6.45 2.11
C GLU A 16 -9.00 -5.40 1.91
N ALA A 17 -9.22 -4.39 1.05
CA ALA A 17 -8.27 -3.29 0.87
C ALA A 17 -8.01 -2.53 2.19
N ASP A 18 -9.07 -2.23 2.93
CA ASP A 18 -8.99 -1.62 4.27
C ASP A 18 -8.16 -2.48 5.24
N GLY A 19 -8.37 -3.81 5.22
CA GLY A 19 -7.60 -4.76 6.01
C GLY A 19 -6.10 -4.73 5.72
N TYR A 20 -5.72 -4.66 4.43
CA TYR A 20 -4.31 -4.51 4.03
C TYR A 20 -3.71 -3.21 4.57
N VAL A 21 -4.40 -2.08 4.39
CA VAL A 21 -3.92 -0.75 4.82
C VAL A 21 -3.82 -0.67 6.35
N ALA A 22 -4.82 -1.16 7.08
CA ALA A 22 -4.81 -1.18 8.55
C ALA A 22 -3.64 -2.02 9.11
N ARG A 23 -3.36 -3.17 8.48
CA ARG A 23 -2.23 -4.01 8.87
C ARG A 23 -0.89 -3.35 8.60
N ALA A 24 -0.72 -2.72 7.43
CA ALA A 24 0.50 -1.99 7.10
C ALA A 24 0.78 -0.85 8.08
N ARG A 25 -0.24 -0.04 8.41
CA ARG A 25 -0.15 1.02 9.44
C ARG A 25 0.28 0.47 10.80
N THR A 26 -0.25 -0.68 11.20
CA THR A 26 0.14 -1.33 12.46
C THR A 26 1.61 -1.76 12.45
N MET A 27 2.13 -2.24 11.32
CA MET A 27 3.53 -2.61 11.17
C MET A 27 4.46 -1.39 11.20
N LEU A 28 4.05 -0.29 10.55
CA LEU A 28 4.78 0.99 10.57
C LEU A 28 4.87 1.55 11.99
N ARG A 29 3.74 1.71 12.69
CA ARG A 29 3.71 2.22 14.07
C ARG A 29 4.61 1.47 15.05
N ARG A 30 4.66 0.12 14.95
CA ARG A 30 5.56 -0.69 15.79
C ARG A 30 7.04 -0.37 15.54
N THR A 31 7.37 -0.07 14.29
CA THR A 31 8.71 0.28 13.87
C THR A 31 9.04 1.72 14.30
N ASP A 32 8.09 2.64 14.15
CA ASP A 32 8.22 4.04 14.58
C ASP A 32 8.54 4.15 16.08
N VAL A 33 7.87 3.37 16.94
CA VAL A 33 8.12 3.39 18.39
C VAL A 33 9.58 3.04 18.71
N LEU A 34 10.15 2.04 18.04
CA LEU A 34 11.54 1.61 18.26
C LEU A 34 12.54 2.64 17.75
N VAL A 35 12.23 3.26 16.61
CA VAL A 35 13.04 4.30 16.00
C VAL A 35 13.00 5.59 16.84
N MET A 36 11.83 6.02 17.31
CA MET A 36 11.65 7.19 18.17
C MET A 36 12.33 7.04 19.53
N ALA A 37 12.38 5.83 20.07
CA ALA A 37 13.08 5.52 21.32
C ALA A 37 14.60 5.31 21.14
N ASP A 38 15.13 5.60 19.96
CA ASP A 38 16.56 5.49 19.60
C ASP A 38 17.18 4.11 19.92
N ARG A 39 16.40 3.04 19.71
CA ARG A 39 16.80 1.66 20.04
C ARG A 39 17.75 1.08 18.99
N VAL A 40 19.02 1.48 19.01
CA VAL A 40 20.08 0.94 18.12
C VAL A 40 20.18 -0.59 18.21
N ASP A 41 19.98 -1.14 19.41
CA ASP A 41 19.97 -2.58 19.66
C ASP A 41 18.86 -3.33 18.91
N SER A 42 17.85 -2.61 18.41
CA SER A 42 16.74 -3.16 17.63
C SER A 42 17.04 -3.35 16.14
N ILE A 43 18.23 -3.01 15.64
CA ILE A 43 18.60 -3.15 14.21
C ILE A 43 18.22 -4.52 13.61
N PRO A 44 18.52 -5.68 14.25
CA PRO A 44 18.12 -6.98 13.71
C PRO A 44 16.60 -7.15 13.61
N LEU A 45 15.85 -6.60 14.57
CA LEU A 45 14.39 -6.61 14.57
C LEU A 45 13.83 -5.71 13.45
N MET A 46 14.44 -4.53 13.26
CA MET A 46 14.09 -3.58 12.20
C MET A 46 14.28 -4.18 10.81
N ALA A 47 15.36 -4.91 10.57
CA ALA A 47 15.55 -5.64 9.31
C ALA A 47 14.37 -6.60 9.02
N ARG A 48 13.99 -7.42 10.01
CA ARG A 48 12.85 -8.34 9.89
C ARG A 48 11.52 -7.58 9.68
N HIS A 49 11.35 -6.43 10.32
CA HIS A 49 10.16 -5.60 10.15
C HIS A 49 10.07 -5.01 8.73
N ARG A 50 11.18 -4.51 8.19
CA ARG A 50 11.27 -4.04 6.80
C ARG A 50 10.92 -5.17 5.82
N ASP A 51 11.49 -6.36 5.98
CA ASP A 51 11.19 -7.51 5.11
C ASP A 51 9.70 -7.88 5.14
N ARG A 52 9.12 -7.95 6.34
CA ARG A 52 7.70 -8.27 6.51
C ARG A 52 6.81 -7.20 5.89
N LEU A 53 7.13 -5.92 6.08
CA LEU A 53 6.38 -4.80 5.53
C LEU A 53 6.42 -4.84 4.00
N THR A 54 7.61 -4.98 3.40
CA THR A 54 7.77 -5.11 1.95
C THR A 54 6.98 -6.29 1.39
N ALA A 55 7.03 -7.45 2.06
CA ALA A 55 6.25 -8.62 1.65
C ALA A 55 4.73 -8.42 1.78
N HIS A 56 4.28 -7.65 2.79
CA HIS A 56 2.87 -7.28 2.95
C HIS A 56 2.41 -6.32 1.86
N LEU A 57 3.19 -5.28 1.56
CA LEU A 57 2.89 -4.29 0.52
C LEU A 57 2.87 -4.92 -0.88
N ARG A 58 3.75 -5.88 -1.16
CA ARG A 58 3.72 -6.66 -2.41
C ARG A 58 2.45 -7.50 -2.55
N ARG A 59 1.97 -8.12 -1.46
CA ARG A 59 0.69 -8.85 -1.46
C ARG A 59 -0.48 -7.91 -1.73
N TYR A 60 -0.48 -6.75 -1.07
CA TYR A 60 -1.48 -5.73 -1.31
C TYR A 60 -1.47 -5.23 -2.76
N GLN A 61 -0.29 -4.98 -3.35
CA GLN A 61 -0.15 -4.64 -4.77
C GLN A 61 -0.74 -5.70 -5.71
N ARG A 62 -0.43 -6.97 -5.47
CA ARG A 62 -0.99 -8.07 -6.25
C ARG A 62 -2.51 -8.08 -6.16
N PHE A 63 -3.05 -7.98 -4.94
CA PHE A 63 -4.50 -7.94 -4.70
C PHE A 63 -5.16 -6.80 -5.49
N LYS A 64 -4.77 -5.54 -5.29
CA LYS A 64 -5.44 -4.41 -5.95
C LYS A 64 -5.30 -4.46 -7.48
N HIS A 65 -4.15 -4.92 -8.01
CA HIS A 65 -4.00 -5.06 -9.46
C HIS A 65 -4.93 -6.15 -10.02
N GLN A 66 -4.89 -7.35 -9.45
CA GLN A 66 -5.59 -8.51 -9.99
C GLN A 66 -7.11 -8.47 -9.74
N CYS A 67 -7.52 -7.97 -8.58
CA CYS A 67 -8.91 -8.03 -8.13
C CYS A 67 -9.69 -6.74 -8.40
N ILE A 68 -9.01 -5.61 -8.61
CA ILE A 68 -9.67 -4.30 -8.77
C ILE A 68 -9.31 -3.67 -10.11
N PHE A 69 -8.03 -3.37 -10.35
CA PHE A 69 -7.65 -2.57 -11.51
C PHE A 69 -7.77 -3.35 -12.82
N ASP A 70 -7.25 -4.57 -12.90
CA ASP A 70 -7.30 -5.36 -14.14
C ASP A 70 -8.75 -5.68 -14.58
N PRO A 71 -9.68 -6.04 -13.67
CA PRO A 71 -11.09 -6.15 -14.02
C PRO A 71 -11.70 -4.84 -14.54
N VAL A 72 -11.46 -3.70 -13.87
CA VAL A 72 -11.95 -2.40 -14.34
C VAL A 72 -11.35 -2.02 -15.69
N LEU A 73 -10.08 -2.32 -15.93
CA LEU A 73 -9.42 -2.08 -17.21
C LEU A 73 -10.00 -2.89 -18.36
N ARG A 74 -10.43 -4.13 -18.08
CA ARG A 74 -11.01 -5.05 -19.07
C ARG A 74 -12.49 -4.76 -19.36
N HIS A 75 -13.26 -4.45 -18.33
CA HIS A 75 -14.73 -4.45 -18.41
C HIS A 75 -15.38 -3.11 -18.05
N GLY A 76 -14.62 -2.15 -17.52
CA GLY A 76 -15.15 -0.86 -17.08
C GLY A 76 -15.38 0.15 -18.22
N PRO A 77 -16.20 1.19 -17.98
CA PRO A 77 -16.39 2.28 -18.91
C PRO A 77 -15.09 3.05 -19.15
N ALA A 78 -15.00 3.80 -20.26
CA ALA A 78 -13.78 4.52 -20.65
C ALA A 78 -13.22 5.42 -19.54
N SER A 79 -14.10 6.14 -18.83
CA SER A 79 -13.74 7.00 -17.69
C SER A 79 -13.07 6.22 -16.55
N SER A 80 -13.67 5.09 -16.14
CA SER A 80 -13.09 4.23 -15.09
C SER A 80 -11.77 3.60 -15.52
N ARG A 81 -11.62 3.26 -16.81
CA ARG A 81 -10.37 2.71 -17.35
C ARG A 81 -9.23 3.73 -17.29
N ILE A 82 -9.50 5.00 -17.58
CA ILE A 82 -8.51 6.08 -17.45
C ILE A 82 -8.04 6.20 -15.99
N VAL A 83 -8.98 6.25 -15.04
CA VAL A 83 -8.66 6.32 -13.61
C VAL A 83 -7.85 5.10 -13.16
N ALA A 84 -8.26 3.88 -13.52
CA ALA A 84 -7.55 2.66 -13.16
C ALA A 84 -6.11 2.62 -13.75
N ARG A 85 -5.88 3.18 -14.95
CA ARG A 85 -4.53 3.31 -15.52
C ARG A 85 -3.66 4.24 -14.69
N GLN A 86 -4.16 5.43 -14.37
CA GLN A 86 -3.41 6.40 -13.57
C GLN A 86 -3.06 5.81 -12.20
N MET A 87 -4.04 5.19 -11.52
CA MET A 87 -3.80 4.53 -10.24
C MET A 87 -2.71 3.45 -10.32
N LYS A 88 -2.64 2.68 -11.41
CA LYS A 88 -1.55 1.70 -11.60
C LYS A 88 -0.19 2.37 -11.71
N VAL A 89 -0.08 3.50 -12.41
CA VAL A 89 1.17 4.28 -12.50
C VAL A 89 1.61 4.71 -11.10
N ASP A 90 0.72 5.34 -10.34
CA ASP A 90 1.00 5.80 -8.98
C ASP A 90 1.44 4.63 -8.06
N CYS A 91 0.83 3.44 -8.25
CA CYS A 91 1.20 2.23 -7.51
C CYS A 91 2.63 1.77 -7.81
N TYR A 92 3.09 1.91 -9.05
CA TYR A 92 4.46 1.56 -9.43
C TYR A 92 5.45 2.54 -8.81
N GLU A 93 5.19 3.85 -8.86
CA GLU A 93 6.07 4.87 -8.27
C GLU A 93 6.26 4.67 -6.76
N LEU A 94 5.17 4.39 -6.03
CA LEU A 94 5.26 4.07 -4.61
C LEU A 94 6.02 2.75 -4.37
N GLY A 95 5.84 1.75 -5.25
CA GLY A 95 6.55 0.47 -5.20
C GLY A 95 8.07 0.63 -5.38
N GLU A 96 8.49 1.48 -6.31
CA GLU A 96 9.90 1.81 -6.53
C GLU A 96 10.50 2.51 -5.31
N THR A 97 9.76 3.46 -4.72
CA THR A 97 10.19 4.15 -3.48
C THR A 97 10.47 3.16 -2.36
N ILE A 98 9.55 2.22 -2.12
CA ILE A 98 9.69 1.19 -1.08
C ILE A 98 10.85 0.23 -1.40
N THR A 99 11.01 -0.15 -2.66
CA THR A 99 12.08 -1.06 -3.10
C THR A 99 13.45 -0.42 -2.94
N ALA A 100 13.59 0.85 -3.32
CA ALA A 100 14.82 1.62 -3.14
C ALA A 100 15.17 1.78 -1.65
N TYR A 101 14.20 2.11 -0.80
CA TYR A 101 14.39 2.18 0.65
C TYR A 101 14.84 0.83 1.23
N HIS A 102 14.18 -0.27 0.85
CA HIS A 102 14.52 -1.61 1.34
C HIS A 102 15.94 -2.02 0.94
N ALA A 103 16.31 -1.79 -0.32
CA ALA A 103 17.64 -2.09 -0.85
C ALA A 103 18.74 -1.28 -0.13
N ARG A 104 18.51 0.03 0.04
CA ARG A 104 19.45 0.95 0.70
C ARG A 104 19.82 0.49 2.12
N TRP A 105 18.84 -0.02 2.86
CA TRP A 105 19.01 -0.39 4.27
C TRP A 105 19.11 -1.90 4.51
N ARG A 106 19.44 -2.68 3.50
CA ARG A 106 19.57 -4.15 3.65
C ARG A 106 20.66 -4.53 4.64
N HIS A 107 21.74 -3.76 4.70
CA HIS A 107 22.92 -4.00 5.54
C HIS A 107 23.14 -2.87 6.56
N LEU A 108 22.05 -2.40 7.17
CA LEU A 108 22.10 -1.37 8.21
C LEU A 108 23.06 -1.77 9.36
N GLY A 109 24.08 -0.95 9.59
CA GLY A 109 24.97 -1.04 10.74
C GLY A 109 24.63 0.00 11.82
N VAL A 110 25.41 -0.05 12.91
CA VAL A 110 25.27 0.88 14.04
C VAL A 110 25.64 2.31 13.64
N ALA A 111 26.67 2.48 12.81
CA ALA A 111 27.16 3.79 12.41
C ALA A 111 26.14 4.58 11.57
N GLU A 112 25.33 3.89 10.77
CA GLU A 112 24.33 4.50 9.90
C GLU A 112 22.99 4.75 10.61
N TRP A 113 22.85 4.35 11.88
CA TRP A 113 21.59 4.43 12.62
C TRP A 113 20.94 5.83 12.62
N PRO A 114 21.67 6.95 12.85
CA PRO A 114 21.05 8.27 12.84
C PRO A 114 20.42 8.61 11.49
N THR A 115 21.11 8.29 10.38
CA THR A 115 20.62 8.52 9.02
C THR A 115 19.45 7.59 8.69
N TYR A 116 19.55 6.32 9.08
CA TYR A 116 18.48 5.34 8.91
C TYR A 116 17.20 5.79 9.60
N ARG A 117 17.30 6.28 10.84
CA ARG A 117 16.15 6.73 11.63
C ARG A 117 15.41 7.86 10.91
N ALA A 118 16.12 8.88 10.44
CA ALA A 118 15.49 9.98 9.70
C ALA A 118 14.79 9.48 8.43
N ASP A 119 15.48 8.64 7.63
CA ASP A 119 14.94 8.12 6.37
C ASP A 119 13.76 7.15 6.60
N MET A 120 13.80 6.34 7.67
CA MET A 120 12.72 5.45 8.05
C MET A 120 11.44 6.22 8.35
N LEU A 121 11.50 7.29 9.15
CA LEU A 121 10.34 8.10 9.51
C LEU A 121 9.77 8.83 8.30
N GLN A 122 10.65 9.39 7.45
CA GLN A 122 10.24 10.01 6.21
C GLN A 122 9.54 9.01 5.30
N THR A 123 10.13 7.83 5.10
CA THR A 123 9.58 6.77 4.25
C THR A 123 8.27 6.22 4.81
N ALA A 124 8.15 6.05 6.13
CA ALA A 124 6.91 5.65 6.79
C ALA A 124 5.79 6.64 6.48
N GLY A 125 6.05 7.94 6.62
CA GLY A 125 5.08 8.98 6.27
C GLY A 125 4.67 8.97 4.79
N VAL A 126 5.60 8.70 3.88
CA VAL A 126 5.30 8.54 2.44
C VAL A 126 4.39 7.33 2.20
N ILE A 127 4.70 6.18 2.80
CA ILE A 127 3.90 4.96 2.67
C ILE A 127 2.49 5.17 3.24
N GLU A 128 2.36 5.78 4.42
CA GLU A 128 1.05 6.02 5.03
C GLU A 128 0.17 6.94 4.21
N ARG A 129 0.73 8.06 3.71
CA ARG A 129 0.01 9.00 2.84
C ARG A 129 -0.38 8.34 1.51
N GLY A 130 0.55 7.60 0.91
CA GLY A 130 0.32 6.86 -0.33
C GLY A 130 -0.82 5.85 -0.20
N MET A 131 -0.78 4.98 0.83
CA MET A 131 -1.85 4.01 1.09
C MET A 131 -3.19 4.67 1.39
N ALA A 132 -3.19 5.80 2.11
CA ALA A 132 -4.43 6.53 2.39
C ALA A 132 -5.03 7.14 1.13
N ALA A 133 -4.21 7.74 0.27
CA ALA A 133 -4.65 8.29 -1.02
C ALA A 133 -5.19 7.19 -1.93
N GLU A 134 -4.48 6.07 -2.01
CA GLU A 134 -4.87 4.94 -2.82
C GLU A 134 -6.19 4.31 -2.38
N LEU A 135 -6.39 4.13 -1.07
CA LEU A 135 -7.64 3.60 -0.54
C LEU A 135 -8.84 4.50 -0.85
N ARG A 136 -8.66 5.83 -0.80
CA ARG A 136 -9.69 6.79 -1.24
C ARG A 136 -9.97 6.64 -2.74
N ALA A 137 -8.93 6.51 -3.55
CA ALA A 137 -9.08 6.33 -5.00
C ALA A 137 -9.73 4.98 -5.35
N ILE A 138 -9.43 3.89 -4.63
CA ILE A 138 -10.11 2.59 -4.80
C ILE A 138 -11.60 2.72 -4.51
N ARG A 139 -11.98 3.41 -3.42
CA ARG A 139 -13.39 3.68 -3.09
C ARG A 139 -14.09 4.44 -4.21
N GLN A 140 -13.48 5.51 -4.72
CA GLN A 140 -14.02 6.28 -5.84
C GLN A 140 -14.16 5.44 -7.10
N LEU A 141 -13.13 4.66 -7.45
CA LEU A 141 -13.15 3.80 -8.63
C LEU A 141 -14.29 2.77 -8.58
N LEU A 142 -14.47 2.10 -7.44
CA LEU A 142 -15.51 1.09 -7.28
C LEU A 142 -16.92 1.72 -7.28
N MET A 143 -17.09 2.91 -6.71
CA MET A 143 -18.36 3.65 -6.80
C MET A 143 -18.69 4.01 -8.25
N ILE A 144 -17.73 4.56 -9.00
CA ILE A 144 -17.94 4.95 -10.40
C ILE A 144 -18.24 3.69 -11.24
N ALA A 145 -17.44 2.63 -11.10
CA ALA A 145 -17.65 1.40 -11.85
C ALA A 145 -19.02 0.76 -11.58
N HIS A 146 -19.60 0.95 -10.37
CA HIS A 146 -20.97 0.51 -10.07
C HIS A 146 -22.01 1.27 -10.89
N HIS A 147 -21.93 2.61 -10.89
CA HIS A 147 -22.97 3.48 -11.47
C HIS A 147 -23.07 3.36 -12.99
N TYR A 148 -22.01 2.92 -13.66
CA TYR A 148 -21.96 2.76 -15.11
C TYR A 148 -22.06 1.30 -15.59
N ALA A 149 -22.22 0.35 -14.68
CA ALA A 149 -22.48 -1.07 -14.98
C ALA A 149 -23.97 -1.45 -14.83
N ALA A 150 -24.78 -0.55 -14.29
CA ALA A 150 -26.24 -0.61 -14.27
C ALA A 150 -26.82 0.03 -15.54
#